data_AF-A0AAU2GU84-F1
#
_entry.id   AF-A0AAU2GU84-F1
#
_cell.length_a   1.000
_cell.length_b   1.000
_cell.length_c   1.000
_cell.angle_alpha   90.00
_cell.angle_beta   90.00
_cell.angle_gamma   90.00
#
_symmetry.space_group_name_H-M   'P 1'
#
loop_
_entity.id
_entity.type
_entity.pdbx_description
1 polymer ?
#
loop_
_entity_poly.entity_id
_entity_poly.type
_entity_poly.pdbx_seq_one_letter_code
_entity_poly.pdbx_strand_id
1 'polypeptide(L)'
;MTARPTLEPAAQAFADATAQPPYLYQIPVAEGRKAVDGVQSGEGVPLPEVDEEWITVHGGPTGDVRARIVRPRGATGPLPVILYIHGAGWVFGNAHTHDRLVRELAVGTRAAVVFPEYDLSPEARYPVAIEQNYSVAQWVAREGHHKDLDGTRIAVAGDSVGGNMSAALTLMAKQRGDVTLVQQVLFYPVTDASFDTDSYHRFGEGYFLRRDAMKWFWDQYTTDEAERAQITASPLRASTEQLTGLPPALVITAEADVLCDEGEAYAAKLRAAGVPVTALRVQGVIHDFVMLNALRETRAADLAIGLATDTLRKALA
;
A
#
# COMPACT_ATOMS: atom_id res chain seq x y z
N MET A 1 -28.08 14.56 -9.70
CA MET A 1 -27.62 13.74 -8.57
C MET A 1 -27.24 12.37 -9.11
N THR A 2 -25.95 12.04 -9.17
CA THR A 2 -25.51 10.66 -9.45
C THR A 2 -26.00 9.77 -8.31
N ALA A 3 -26.62 8.63 -8.63
CA ALA A 3 -27.09 7.68 -7.62
C ALA A 3 -25.92 7.22 -6.71
N ARG A 4 -26.20 6.98 -5.43
CA ARG A 4 -25.22 6.34 -4.52
C ARG A 4 -24.89 4.94 -5.08
N PRO A 5 -23.61 4.54 -5.10
CA PRO A 5 -23.24 3.20 -5.55
C PRO A 5 -23.88 2.16 -4.62
N THR A 6 -24.28 1.03 -5.19
CA THR A 6 -24.72 -0.13 -4.41
C THR A 6 -23.50 -0.98 -4.12
N LEU A 7 -23.15 -1.13 -2.85
CA LEU A 7 -21.99 -1.90 -2.43
C LEU A 7 -22.30 -3.40 -2.37
N GLU A 8 -21.26 -4.23 -2.48
CA GLU A 8 -21.35 -5.63 -2.09
C GLU A 8 -21.80 -5.73 -0.61
N PRO A 9 -22.60 -6.73 -0.22
CA PRO A 9 -23.19 -6.79 1.11
C PRO A 9 -22.19 -6.67 2.27
N ALA A 10 -21.01 -7.29 2.16
CA ALA A 10 -19.97 -7.18 3.19
C ALA A 10 -19.36 -5.78 3.26
N ALA A 11 -19.17 -5.11 2.11
CA ALA A 11 -18.71 -3.73 2.04
C ALA A 11 -19.74 -2.76 2.63
N GLN A 12 -21.04 -2.97 2.35
CA GLN A 12 -22.10 -2.19 2.98
C GLN A 12 -22.13 -2.39 4.50
N ALA A 13 -22.09 -3.64 4.96
CA ALA A 13 -22.11 -3.97 6.39
C ALA A 13 -20.92 -3.34 7.14
N PHE A 14 -19.73 -3.36 6.54
CA PHE A 14 -18.54 -2.74 7.12
C PHE A 14 -18.63 -1.21 7.14
N ALA A 15 -19.12 -0.59 6.06
CA ALA A 15 -19.36 0.84 6.00
C ALA A 15 -20.37 1.29 7.07
N ASP A 16 -21.47 0.55 7.24
CA ASP A 16 -22.50 0.83 8.25
C ASP A 16 -21.97 0.67 9.68
N ALA A 17 -21.18 -0.39 9.93
CA ALA A 17 -20.58 -0.65 11.24
C ALA A 17 -19.55 0.42 11.66
N THR A 18 -18.97 1.14 10.70
CA THR A 18 -17.97 2.18 10.92
C THR A 18 -18.51 3.60 10.72
N ALA A 19 -19.81 3.75 10.49
CA ALA A 19 -20.44 5.02 10.14
C ALA A 19 -20.63 5.99 11.31
N GLN A 20 -20.47 5.53 12.56
CA GLN A 20 -20.76 6.32 13.75
C GLN A 20 -19.50 6.61 14.58
N PRO A 21 -19.42 7.79 15.24
CA PRO A 21 -18.31 8.13 16.11
C PRO A 21 -18.33 7.30 17.42
N PRO A 22 -17.17 7.19 18.13
CA PRO A 22 -15.92 7.83 17.78
C PRO A 22 -15.21 7.13 16.61
N TYR A 23 -14.72 7.93 15.65
CA TYR A 23 -13.90 7.41 14.55
C TYR A 23 -12.45 7.19 15.01
N LEU A 24 -11.69 6.37 14.28
CA LEU A 24 -10.29 6.02 14.65
C LEU A 24 -9.39 7.25 14.87
N TYR A 25 -9.59 8.32 14.09
CA TYR A 25 -8.83 9.57 14.20
C TYR A 25 -9.34 10.52 15.32
N GLN A 26 -10.40 10.14 16.03
CA GLN A 26 -10.98 10.89 17.15
C GLN A 26 -10.62 10.30 18.52
N ILE A 27 -9.97 9.13 18.55
CA ILE A 27 -9.48 8.49 19.76
C ILE A 27 -7.95 8.61 19.85
N PRO A 28 -7.33 8.40 21.03
CA PRO A 28 -5.88 8.39 21.16
C PRO A 28 -5.23 7.41 20.17
N VAL A 29 -4.13 7.80 19.54
CA VAL A 29 -3.42 7.00 18.51
C VAL A 29 -3.14 5.57 18.97
N ALA A 30 -2.68 5.39 20.22
CA ALA A 30 -2.40 4.07 20.78
C ALA A 30 -3.65 3.18 20.90
N GLU A 31 -4.82 3.76 21.15
CA GLU A 31 -6.09 3.02 21.17
C GLU A 31 -6.57 2.71 19.75
N GLY A 32 -6.42 3.66 18.81
CA GLY A 32 -6.70 3.44 17.39
C GLY A 32 -5.87 2.30 16.80
N ARG A 33 -4.56 2.22 17.10
CA ARG A 33 -3.68 1.11 16.69
C ARG A 33 -4.22 -0.25 17.19
N LYS A 34 -4.61 -0.34 18.46
CA LYS A 34 -5.20 -1.56 19.03
C LYS A 34 -6.54 -1.92 18.38
N ALA A 35 -7.37 -0.93 18.06
CA ALA A 35 -8.66 -1.16 17.41
C ALA A 35 -8.47 -1.73 15.99
N VAL A 36 -7.53 -1.19 15.20
CA VAL A 36 -7.22 -1.71 13.85
C VAL A 36 -6.66 -3.13 13.92
N ASP A 37 -5.75 -3.42 14.87
CA ASP A 37 -5.29 -4.79 15.13
C ASP A 37 -6.45 -5.75 15.46
N GLY A 38 -7.39 -5.30 16.29
CA GLY A 38 -8.56 -6.07 16.69
C GLY A 38 -9.50 -6.39 15.50
N VAL A 39 -9.73 -5.43 14.60
CA VAL A 39 -10.55 -5.63 13.40
C VAL A 39 -10.01 -6.76 12.51
N GLN A 40 -8.68 -6.88 12.42
CA GLN A 40 -8.03 -7.90 11.62
C GLN A 40 -7.87 -9.24 12.35
N SER A 41 -8.21 -9.32 13.64
CA SER A 41 -8.07 -10.53 14.47
C SER A 41 -9.28 -11.46 14.46
N GLY A 42 -10.27 -11.22 13.60
CA GLY A 42 -11.45 -12.08 13.47
C GLY A 42 -11.09 -13.52 13.10
N GLU A 43 -11.73 -14.48 13.78
CA GLU A 43 -11.58 -15.90 13.46
C GLU A 43 -12.22 -16.23 12.09
N GLY A 44 -11.64 -17.21 11.38
CA GLY A 44 -12.30 -17.84 10.24
C GLY A 44 -11.85 -17.40 8.85
N VAL A 45 -10.91 -16.46 8.72
CA VAL A 45 -10.28 -16.19 7.41
C VAL A 45 -9.08 -17.12 7.21
N PRO A 46 -9.09 -18.02 6.19
CA PRO A 46 -7.98 -18.92 5.96
C PRO A 46 -6.69 -18.17 5.64
N LEU A 47 -5.61 -18.52 6.33
CA LEU A 47 -4.28 -17.97 6.07
C LEU A 47 -3.46 -18.99 5.27
N PRO A 48 -2.89 -18.61 4.12
CA PRO A 48 -1.96 -19.47 3.41
C PRO A 48 -0.77 -19.86 4.30
N GLU A 49 -0.32 -21.10 4.16
CA GLU A 49 0.83 -21.60 4.89
C GLU A 49 2.13 -21.00 4.33
N VAL A 50 2.92 -20.40 5.23
CA VAL A 50 4.19 -19.73 4.90
C VAL A 50 5.29 -20.10 5.89
N ASP A 51 6.53 -19.91 5.47
CA ASP A 51 7.69 -19.79 6.37
C ASP A 51 7.99 -18.31 6.57
N GLU A 52 8.33 -17.92 7.79
CA GLU A 52 8.58 -16.51 8.13
C GLU A 52 9.85 -16.33 8.95
N GLU A 53 10.49 -15.19 8.75
CA GLU A 53 11.69 -14.77 9.47
C GLU A 53 11.64 -13.26 9.72
N TRP A 54 12.15 -12.83 10.87
CA TRP A 54 12.36 -11.42 11.17
C TRP A 54 13.85 -11.08 11.10
N ILE A 55 14.16 -9.96 10.46
CA ILE A 55 15.50 -9.40 10.39
C ILE A 55 15.51 -7.94 10.85
N THR A 56 16.70 -7.45 11.17
CA THR A 56 16.98 -6.03 11.33
C THR A 56 17.89 -5.60 10.19
N VAL A 57 17.42 -4.66 9.39
CA VAL A 57 18.23 -3.97 8.38
C VAL A 57 18.90 -2.79 9.06
N HIS A 58 20.23 -2.81 9.14
CA HIS A 58 21.01 -1.72 9.72
C HIS A 58 21.15 -0.56 8.71
N GLY A 59 20.92 0.67 9.17
CA GLY A 59 20.97 1.89 8.38
C GLY A 59 19.64 2.66 8.34
N GLY A 60 19.50 3.53 7.36
CA GLY A 60 18.33 4.41 7.25
C GLY A 60 18.33 5.59 8.23
N PRO A 61 17.27 6.41 8.23
CA PRO A 61 17.24 7.68 8.95
C PRO A 61 17.23 7.55 10.48
N THR A 62 16.80 6.39 11.01
CA THR A 62 16.71 6.11 12.46
C THR A 62 17.70 5.04 12.93
N GLY A 63 18.57 4.56 12.04
CA GLY A 63 19.65 3.63 12.35
C GLY A 63 19.34 2.16 12.14
N ASP A 64 18.09 1.72 12.35
CA ASP A 64 17.65 0.34 12.11
C ASP A 64 16.22 0.32 11.56
N VAL A 65 15.91 -0.68 10.73
CA VAL A 65 14.54 -0.99 10.26
C VAL A 65 14.29 -2.48 10.45
N ARG A 66 13.25 -2.84 11.21
CA ARG A 66 12.81 -4.24 11.26
C ARG A 66 12.08 -4.60 9.98
N ALA A 67 12.32 -5.81 9.49
CA ALA A 67 11.57 -6.33 8.34
C ALA A 67 11.17 -7.78 8.58
N ARG A 68 9.93 -8.12 8.19
CA ARG A 68 9.43 -9.49 8.13
C ARG A 68 9.62 -10.03 6.73
N ILE A 69 10.22 -11.20 6.61
CA ILE A 69 10.33 -11.93 5.35
C ILE A 69 9.35 -13.10 5.38
N VAL A 70 8.46 -13.16 4.41
CA VAL A 70 7.44 -14.21 4.27
C VAL A 70 7.70 -14.96 2.98
N ARG A 71 7.73 -16.29 3.04
CA ARG A 71 7.97 -17.17 1.89
C ARG A 71 6.88 -18.24 1.79
N PRO A 72 6.54 -18.72 0.58
CA PRO A 72 5.73 -19.92 0.45
C PRO A 72 6.36 -21.07 1.23
N ARG A 73 5.56 -21.82 1.99
CA ARG A 73 6.04 -22.92 2.84
C ARG A 73 6.87 -23.92 2.04
N GLY A 74 8.06 -24.24 2.52
CA GLY A 74 8.97 -25.20 1.92
C GLY A 74 9.59 -24.76 0.59
N ALA A 75 9.52 -23.47 0.24
CA ALA A 75 10.23 -22.95 -0.92
C ALA A 75 11.76 -23.07 -0.73
N THR A 76 12.46 -23.50 -1.78
CA THR A 76 13.92 -23.70 -1.77
C THR A 76 14.59 -22.88 -2.86
N GLY A 77 15.77 -22.33 -2.57
CA GLY A 77 16.57 -21.54 -3.50
C GLY A 77 16.12 -20.09 -3.63
N PRO A 78 16.82 -19.27 -4.44
CA PRO A 78 16.57 -17.84 -4.54
C PRO A 78 15.17 -17.51 -5.06
N LEU A 79 14.40 -16.74 -4.28
CA LEU A 79 13.08 -16.25 -4.67
C LEU A 79 13.14 -14.80 -5.16
N PRO A 80 12.38 -14.44 -6.22
CA PRO A 80 12.14 -13.03 -6.52
C PRO A 80 11.40 -12.37 -5.35
N VAL A 81 11.46 -11.03 -5.27
CA VAL A 81 11.01 -10.29 -4.09
C VAL A 81 9.87 -9.33 -4.42
N ILE A 82 8.87 -9.33 -3.56
CA ILE A 82 7.88 -8.25 -3.44
C ILE A 82 8.23 -7.47 -2.18
N LEU A 83 8.69 -6.23 -2.34
CA LEU A 83 8.75 -5.31 -1.21
C LEU A 83 7.33 -4.78 -0.96
N TYR A 84 6.70 -5.24 0.11
CA TYR A 84 5.33 -4.86 0.44
C TYR A 84 5.32 -3.77 1.50
N ILE A 85 4.82 -2.58 1.14
CA ILE A 85 4.70 -1.44 2.04
C ILE A 85 3.23 -1.30 2.44
N HIS A 86 2.96 -1.38 3.74
CA HIS A 86 1.60 -1.44 4.25
C HIS A 86 0.88 -0.09 4.27
N GLY A 87 -0.45 -0.16 4.27
CA GLY A 87 -1.35 0.98 4.37
C GLY A 87 -1.68 1.43 5.78
N ALA A 88 -2.93 1.88 5.95
CA ALA A 88 -3.53 2.36 7.20
C ALA A 88 -3.04 3.75 7.71
N GLY A 89 -2.90 4.71 6.78
CA GLY A 89 -2.85 6.14 7.09
C GLY A 89 -1.57 6.65 7.75
N TRP A 90 -0.44 5.95 7.59
CA TRP A 90 0.88 6.18 8.21
C TRP A 90 0.91 6.03 9.73
N VAL A 91 -0.26 6.04 10.37
CA VAL A 91 -0.44 6.04 11.82
C VAL A 91 -0.76 4.67 12.37
N PHE A 92 -1.41 3.83 11.55
CA PHE A 92 -1.84 2.48 11.90
C PHE A 92 -1.18 1.46 10.97
N GLY A 93 -1.53 0.19 11.17
CA GLY A 93 -1.01 -0.92 10.39
C GLY A 93 0.32 -1.45 10.93
N ASN A 94 0.58 -2.71 10.63
CA ASN A 94 1.77 -3.49 11.01
C ASN A 94 1.73 -4.85 10.29
N ALA A 95 2.68 -5.72 10.59
CA ALA A 95 2.75 -7.06 10.00
C ALA A 95 1.52 -7.94 10.30
N HIS A 96 0.84 -7.76 11.45
CA HIS A 96 -0.35 -8.52 11.84
C HIS A 96 -1.57 -8.13 11.00
N THR A 97 -1.85 -6.83 10.92
CA THR A 97 -3.01 -6.28 10.19
C THR A 97 -3.00 -6.62 8.70
N HIS A 98 -1.82 -6.78 8.10
CA HIS A 98 -1.66 -7.10 6.68
C HIS A 98 -1.26 -8.56 6.44
N ASP A 99 -1.25 -9.41 7.48
CA ASP A 99 -0.66 -10.76 7.41
C ASP A 99 -1.30 -11.62 6.33
N ARG A 100 -2.64 -11.64 6.27
CA ARG A 100 -3.38 -12.39 5.25
C ARG A 100 -2.97 -11.97 3.84
N LEU A 101 -3.04 -10.69 3.53
CA LEU A 101 -2.76 -10.17 2.19
C LEU A 101 -1.31 -10.46 1.78
N VAL A 102 -0.36 -10.28 2.69
CA VAL A 102 1.05 -10.60 2.47
C VAL A 102 1.26 -12.09 2.19
N ARG A 103 0.60 -12.98 2.94
CA ARG A 103 0.66 -14.44 2.71
C ARG A 103 0.04 -14.85 1.39
N GLU A 104 -1.12 -14.28 1.05
CA GLU A 104 -1.78 -14.53 -0.24
C GLU A 104 -0.91 -14.11 -1.41
N LEU A 105 -0.24 -12.95 -1.32
CA LEU A 105 0.70 -12.50 -2.34
C LEU A 105 1.94 -13.41 -2.40
N ALA A 106 2.55 -13.77 -1.27
CA ALA A 106 3.73 -14.65 -1.25
C ALA A 106 3.42 -16.00 -1.92
N VAL A 107 2.37 -16.70 -1.46
CA VAL A 107 1.96 -18.01 -1.99
C VAL A 107 1.46 -17.90 -3.43
N GLY A 108 0.64 -16.90 -3.71
CA GLY A 108 0.08 -16.66 -5.03
C GLY A 108 1.17 -16.35 -6.05
N THR A 109 2.18 -15.55 -5.73
CA THR A 109 3.21 -15.18 -6.70
C THR A 109 4.36 -16.17 -6.75
N ARG A 110 4.49 -17.05 -5.74
CA ARG A 110 5.68 -17.87 -5.49
C ARG A 110 6.95 -17.01 -5.32
N ALA A 111 6.79 -15.83 -4.74
CA ALA A 111 7.85 -14.89 -4.42
C ALA A 111 7.98 -14.74 -2.90
N ALA A 112 9.14 -14.27 -2.46
CA ALA A 112 9.27 -13.79 -1.09
C ALA A 112 8.62 -12.41 -0.97
N VAL A 113 7.89 -12.17 0.12
CA VAL A 113 7.45 -10.83 0.49
C VAL A 113 8.34 -10.32 1.61
N VAL A 114 9.01 -9.19 1.37
CA VAL A 114 9.75 -8.46 2.39
C VAL A 114 8.88 -7.28 2.83
N PHE A 115 8.52 -7.26 4.10
CA PHE A 115 7.63 -6.29 4.72
C PHE A 115 8.42 -5.43 5.70
N PRO A 116 8.79 -4.19 5.34
CA PRO A 116 9.37 -3.24 6.29
C PRO A 116 8.35 -2.88 7.37
N GLU A 117 8.76 -2.97 8.63
CA GLU A 117 8.00 -2.46 9.77
C GLU A 117 8.52 -1.04 10.05
N TYR A 118 8.15 -0.11 9.16
CA TYR A 118 8.59 1.29 9.20
C TYR A 118 7.99 2.03 10.41
N ASP A 119 8.68 3.08 10.85
CA ASP A 119 8.24 3.89 11.99
C ASP A 119 6.98 4.69 11.62
N LEU A 120 5.97 4.61 12.48
CA LEU A 120 4.66 5.21 12.26
C LEU A 120 4.63 6.68 12.66
N SER A 121 3.75 7.43 12.00
CA SER A 121 3.37 8.77 12.41
C SER A 121 2.40 8.73 13.60
N PRO A 122 2.36 9.78 14.44
CA PRO A 122 3.11 11.03 14.36
C PRO A 122 4.52 10.99 14.97
N GLU A 123 4.96 9.85 15.54
CA GLU A 123 6.28 9.71 16.17
C GLU A 123 7.42 9.87 15.16
N ALA A 124 7.25 9.29 13.97
CA ALA A 124 8.09 9.50 12.81
C ALA A 124 7.28 10.18 11.69
N ARG A 125 7.73 11.35 11.24
CA ARG A 125 7.09 12.14 10.19
C ARG A 125 7.80 11.97 8.85
N TYR A 126 7.21 12.48 7.79
CA TYR A 126 7.89 12.58 6.49
C TYR A 126 9.31 13.17 6.67
N PRO A 127 10.36 12.63 6.01
CA PRO A 127 10.38 11.49 5.10
C PRO A 127 10.82 10.15 5.75
N VAL A 128 10.75 10.01 7.09
CA VAL A 128 11.37 8.87 7.81
C VAL A 128 10.93 7.51 7.27
N ALA A 129 9.62 7.25 7.21
CA ALA A 129 9.09 5.96 6.76
C ALA A 129 9.51 5.59 5.32
N ILE A 130 9.48 6.55 4.38
CA ILE A 130 9.87 6.28 2.98
C ILE A 130 11.37 6.01 2.84
N GLU A 131 12.21 6.66 3.63
CA GLU A 131 13.65 6.39 3.66
C GLU A 131 13.97 5.04 4.31
N GLN A 132 13.21 4.64 5.34
CA GLN A 132 13.32 3.29 5.92
C GLN A 132 12.92 2.21 4.90
N ASN A 133 11.79 2.39 4.21
CA ASN A 133 11.36 1.51 3.14
C ASN A 133 12.42 1.40 2.02
N TYR A 134 13.04 2.53 1.64
CA TYR A 134 14.15 2.54 0.68
C TYR A 134 15.39 1.81 1.18
N SER A 135 15.72 1.95 2.47
CA SER A 135 16.85 1.24 3.09
C SER A 135 16.64 -0.27 3.05
N VAL A 136 15.43 -0.76 3.28
CA VAL A 136 15.11 -2.19 3.12
C VAL A 136 15.20 -2.61 1.66
N ALA A 137 14.74 -1.80 0.71
CA ALA A 137 14.89 -2.09 -0.73
C ALA A 137 16.37 -2.21 -1.15
N GLN A 138 17.23 -1.30 -0.67
CA GLN A 138 18.68 -1.35 -0.89
C GLN A 138 19.29 -2.61 -0.28
N TRP A 139 18.88 -2.97 0.93
CA TRP A 139 19.34 -4.19 1.59
C TRP A 139 18.96 -5.44 0.80
N VAL A 140 17.72 -5.54 0.31
CA VAL A 140 17.31 -6.65 -0.56
C VAL A 140 18.18 -6.73 -1.81
N ALA A 141 18.41 -5.58 -2.47
CA ALA A 141 19.20 -5.52 -3.70
C ALA A 141 20.67 -5.95 -3.51
N ARG A 142 21.28 -5.63 -2.36
CA ARG A 142 22.71 -5.84 -2.11
C ARG A 142 23.01 -7.12 -1.31
N GLU A 143 22.19 -7.42 -0.32
CA GLU A 143 22.46 -8.42 0.71
C GLU A 143 21.40 -9.53 0.77
N GLY A 144 20.27 -9.38 0.06
CA GLY A 144 19.16 -10.33 0.08
C GLY A 144 19.56 -11.77 -0.27
N HIS A 145 20.61 -11.96 -1.06
CA HIS A 145 21.13 -13.28 -1.44
C HIS A 145 21.57 -14.13 -0.23
N HIS A 146 21.97 -13.51 0.89
CA HIS A 146 22.25 -14.23 2.15
C HIS A 146 21.00 -14.85 2.80
N LYS A 147 19.83 -14.46 2.33
CA LYS A 147 18.51 -14.97 2.75
C LYS A 147 17.78 -15.63 1.57
N ASP A 148 18.48 -16.11 0.55
CA ASP A 148 17.84 -16.69 -0.65
C ASP A 148 16.81 -15.74 -1.31
N LEU A 149 17.10 -14.44 -1.30
CA LEU A 149 16.33 -13.43 -2.03
C LEU A 149 17.11 -13.00 -3.28
N ASP A 150 16.44 -13.00 -4.42
CA ASP A 150 16.98 -12.51 -5.67
C ASP A 150 16.81 -10.99 -5.78
N GLY A 151 17.85 -10.25 -5.38
CA GLY A 151 17.89 -8.79 -5.43
C GLY A 151 17.84 -8.18 -6.83
N THR A 152 17.88 -8.97 -7.91
CA THR A 152 17.76 -8.48 -9.29
C THR A 152 16.31 -8.46 -9.79
N ARG A 153 15.40 -9.14 -9.09
CA ARG A 153 13.97 -9.23 -9.43
C ARG A 153 13.12 -8.76 -8.25
N ILE A 154 13.04 -7.44 -8.11
CA ILE A 154 12.29 -6.78 -7.03
C ILE A 154 11.08 -6.06 -7.63
N ALA A 155 9.87 -6.39 -7.20
CA ALA A 155 8.68 -5.58 -7.39
C ALA A 155 8.34 -4.83 -6.10
N VAL A 156 7.71 -3.67 -6.20
CA VAL A 156 7.14 -2.97 -5.05
C VAL A 156 5.61 -3.06 -5.11
N ALA A 157 4.99 -3.31 -3.97
CA ALA A 157 3.53 -3.30 -3.86
C ALA A 157 3.11 -2.65 -2.54
N GLY A 158 1.94 -2.03 -2.54
CA GLY A 158 1.40 -1.46 -1.32
C GLY A 158 -0.01 -0.94 -1.50
N ASP A 159 -0.70 -0.79 -0.38
CA ASP A 159 -2.10 -0.40 -0.31
C ASP A 159 -2.28 0.95 0.38
N SER A 160 -3.21 1.79 -0.11
CA SER A 160 -3.48 3.10 0.48
C SER A 160 -2.22 3.98 0.55
N VAL A 161 -1.80 4.40 1.75
CA VAL A 161 -0.50 5.08 1.97
C VAL A 161 0.71 4.20 1.68
N GLY A 162 0.58 2.88 1.75
CA GLY A 162 1.58 1.94 1.25
C GLY A 162 1.71 2.00 -0.27
N GLY A 163 0.60 2.26 -0.97
CA GLY A 163 0.58 2.59 -2.40
C GLY A 163 1.26 3.93 -2.70
N ASN A 164 1.05 4.93 -1.85
CA ASN A 164 1.79 6.20 -1.90
C ASN A 164 3.30 5.99 -1.81
N MET A 165 3.73 5.28 -0.76
CA MET A 165 5.13 5.03 -0.48
C MET A 165 5.76 4.11 -1.54
N SER A 166 4.99 3.19 -2.13
CA SER A 166 5.42 2.36 -3.26
C SER A 166 5.71 3.22 -4.50
N ALA A 167 4.82 4.15 -4.84
CA ALA A 167 5.03 5.09 -5.94
C ALA A 167 6.24 6.00 -5.67
N ALA A 168 6.37 6.54 -4.45
CA ALA A 168 7.52 7.34 -4.03
C ALA A 168 8.84 6.55 -4.12
N LEU A 169 8.84 5.28 -3.73
CA LEU A 169 10.00 4.40 -3.82
C LEU A 169 10.50 4.28 -5.26
N THR A 170 9.59 4.20 -6.25
CA THR A 170 9.99 4.16 -7.67
C THR A 170 10.69 5.44 -8.13
N LEU A 171 10.21 6.60 -7.67
CA LEU A 171 10.83 7.90 -7.94
C LEU A 171 12.22 7.98 -7.29
N MET A 172 12.34 7.56 -6.03
CA MET A 172 13.62 7.51 -5.30
C MET A 172 14.61 6.57 -5.99
N ALA A 173 14.16 5.39 -6.41
CA ALA A 173 14.97 4.39 -7.11
C ALA A 173 15.52 4.94 -8.44
N LYS A 174 14.67 5.60 -9.22
CA LYS A 174 15.10 6.29 -10.46
C LYS A 174 16.13 7.38 -10.18
N GLN A 175 15.92 8.20 -9.14
CA GLN A 175 16.82 9.32 -8.82
C GLN A 175 18.18 8.85 -8.30
N ARG A 176 18.21 7.79 -7.51
CA ARG A 176 19.42 7.28 -6.83
C ARG A 176 20.17 6.24 -7.65
N GLY A 177 19.45 5.48 -8.48
CA GLY A 177 20.03 4.55 -9.46
C GLY A 177 20.62 3.26 -8.88
N ASP A 178 20.36 2.94 -7.60
CA ASP A 178 20.98 1.81 -6.90
C ASP A 178 20.00 0.70 -6.47
N VAL A 179 18.71 0.88 -6.75
CA VAL A 179 17.67 -0.14 -6.63
C VAL A 179 16.95 -0.24 -7.97
N THR A 180 16.80 -1.45 -8.50
CA THR A 180 16.01 -1.70 -9.72
C THR A 180 14.70 -2.36 -9.33
N LEU A 181 13.58 -1.72 -9.71
CA LEU A 181 12.24 -2.25 -9.52
C LEU A 181 11.68 -2.69 -10.88
N VAL A 182 11.14 -3.89 -10.98
CA VAL A 182 10.62 -4.46 -12.24
C VAL A 182 9.13 -4.22 -12.43
N GLN A 183 8.40 -3.92 -11.35
CA GLN A 183 6.95 -3.71 -11.33
C GLN A 183 6.56 -2.88 -10.11
N GLN A 184 5.53 -2.04 -10.25
CA GLN A 184 4.79 -1.46 -9.12
C GLN A 184 3.32 -1.89 -9.14
N VAL A 185 2.78 -2.30 -7.99
CA VAL A 185 1.35 -2.61 -7.81
C VAL A 185 0.78 -1.73 -6.71
N LEU A 186 -0.18 -0.88 -7.07
CA LEU A 186 -0.72 0.16 -6.21
C LEU A 186 -2.20 -0.12 -5.96
N PHE A 187 -2.53 -0.59 -4.75
CA PHE A 187 -3.93 -0.72 -4.33
C PHE A 187 -4.40 0.63 -3.77
N TYR A 188 -5.40 1.22 -4.42
CA TYR A 188 -6.11 2.45 -4.05
C TYR A 188 -5.18 3.52 -3.44
N PRO A 189 -4.14 3.94 -4.18
CA PRO A 189 -3.04 4.70 -3.59
C PRO A 189 -3.45 6.11 -3.22
N VAL A 190 -2.91 6.61 -2.10
CA VAL A 190 -2.80 8.06 -1.87
C VAL A 190 -1.71 8.60 -2.80
N THR A 191 -1.99 9.69 -3.52
CA THR A 191 -1.09 10.26 -4.53
C THR A 191 -1.01 11.78 -4.49
N ASP A 192 -1.93 12.46 -3.80
CA ASP A 192 -1.88 13.91 -3.64
C ASP A 192 -2.39 14.38 -2.27
N ALA A 193 -1.68 15.32 -1.66
CA ALA A 193 -2.15 16.06 -0.49
C ALA A 193 -3.15 17.16 -0.88
N SER A 194 -4.19 16.78 -1.64
CA SER A 194 -5.32 17.60 -2.06
C SER A 194 -6.60 16.87 -1.70
N PHE A 195 -7.61 17.60 -1.22
CA PHE A 195 -8.82 17.00 -0.67
C PHE A 195 -10.07 17.40 -1.44
N ASP A 196 -9.95 17.80 -2.71
CA ASP A 196 -11.00 18.52 -3.43
C ASP A 196 -11.44 17.88 -4.76
N THR A 197 -11.05 16.64 -5.02
CA THR A 197 -11.55 15.87 -6.17
C THR A 197 -13.04 15.54 -6.02
N ASP A 198 -13.70 15.17 -7.12
CA ASP A 198 -15.09 14.76 -7.09
C ASP A 198 -15.30 13.55 -6.15
N SER A 199 -14.38 12.60 -6.14
CA SER A 199 -14.40 11.45 -5.21
C SER A 199 -14.33 11.87 -3.74
N TYR A 200 -13.48 12.85 -3.37
CA TYR A 200 -13.44 13.38 -2.00
C TYR A 200 -14.75 14.03 -1.57
N HIS A 201 -15.43 14.74 -2.47
CA HIS A 201 -16.73 15.34 -2.17
C HIS A 201 -17.85 14.31 -2.11
N ARG A 202 -17.84 13.32 -3.02
CA ARG A 202 -18.91 12.33 -3.15
C ARG A 202 -18.88 11.25 -2.08
N PHE A 203 -17.70 10.81 -1.67
CA PHE A 203 -17.50 9.68 -0.74
C PHE A 203 -16.93 10.09 0.61
N GLY A 204 -16.85 11.40 0.89
CA GLY A 204 -16.23 11.93 2.10
C GLY A 204 -16.83 11.45 3.42
N GLU A 205 -18.04 10.87 3.41
CA GLU A 205 -18.72 10.29 4.56
C GLU A 205 -19.52 9.04 4.17
N GLY A 206 -19.65 8.09 5.11
CA GLY A 206 -20.52 6.91 4.97
C GLY A 206 -19.94 5.74 4.16
N TYR A 207 -18.67 5.81 3.74
CA TYR A 207 -17.99 4.78 2.95
C TYR A 207 -16.65 4.36 3.58
N PHE A 208 -16.64 4.19 4.91
CA PHE A 208 -15.46 3.87 5.72
C PHE A 208 -14.37 4.95 5.74
N LEU A 209 -13.60 5.13 4.66
CA LEU A 209 -12.55 6.16 4.60
C LEU A 209 -13.19 7.54 4.38
N ARG A 210 -12.99 8.44 5.34
CA ARG A 210 -13.59 9.78 5.32
C ARG A 210 -12.61 10.84 4.81
N ARG A 211 -13.16 11.94 4.28
CA ARG A 211 -12.36 13.11 3.84
C ARG A 211 -11.62 13.78 5.00
N ASP A 212 -12.28 13.92 6.15
CA ASP A 212 -11.68 14.50 7.36
C ASP A 212 -10.64 13.56 7.99
N ALA A 213 -10.84 12.24 7.91
CA ALA A 213 -9.82 11.26 8.28
C ALA A 213 -8.55 11.43 7.43
N MET A 214 -8.67 11.56 6.10
CA MET A 214 -7.52 11.79 5.23
C MET A 214 -6.75 13.07 5.58
N LYS A 215 -7.45 14.17 5.89
CA LYS A 215 -6.80 15.41 6.36
C LYS A 215 -6.00 15.14 7.64
N TRP A 216 -6.59 14.43 8.58
CA TRP A 216 -5.92 14.07 9.84
C TRP A 216 -4.69 13.17 9.62
N PHE A 217 -4.77 12.16 8.76
CA PHE A 217 -3.63 11.30 8.41
C PHE A 217 -2.49 12.09 7.80
N TRP A 218 -2.79 12.98 6.85
CA TRP A 218 -1.78 13.89 6.29
C TRP A 218 -1.18 14.80 7.36
N ASP A 219 -1.97 15.34 8.31
CA ASP A 219 -1.44 16.17 9.40
C ASP A 219 -0.52 15.38 10.34
N GLN A 220 -0.78 14.09 10.57
CA GLN A 220 0.13 13.23 11.33
C GLN A 220 1.44 12.97 10.56
N TYR A 221 1.34 12.77 9.26
CA TYR A 221 2.49 12.49 8.40
C TYR A 221 3.40 13.71 8.22
N THR A 222 2.82 14.87 7.90
CA THR A 222 3.47 16.18 7.93
C THR A 222 2.46 17.32 7.80
N THR A 223 2.69 18.41 8.53
CA THR A 223 1.93 19.68 8.39
C THR A 223 2.62 20.68 7.48
N ASP A 224 3.81 20.38 6.96
CA ASP A 224 4.56 21.27 6.08
C ASP A 224 4.03 21.18 4.64
N GLU A 225 3.53 22.29 4.11
CA GLU A 225 3.01 22.38 2.73
C GLU A 225 4.09 22.15 1.67
N ALA A 226 5.34 22.53 1.95
CA ALA A 226 6.46 22.30 1.05
C ALA A 226 6.81 20.80 0.99
N GLU A 227 6.74 20.09 2.12
CA GLU A 227 6.91 18.63 2.15
C GLU A 227 5.77 17.92 1.41
N ARG A 228 4.51 18.31 1.66
CA ARG A 228 3.35 17.79 0.92
C ARG A 228 3.46 18.02 -0.59
N ALA A 229 4.11 19.08 -1.03
CA ALA A 229 4.33 19.37 -2.44
C ALA A 229 5.44 18.54 -3.08
N GLN A 230 6.30 17.87 -2.31
CA GLN A 230 7.35 17.01 -2.85
C GLN A 230 6.74 15.80 -3.56
N ILE A 231 7.36 15.36 -4.65
CA ILE A 231 6.88 14.24 -5.47
C ILE A 231 6.98 12.88 -4.76
N THR A 232 7.77 12.81 -3.69
CA THR A 232 7.90 11.64 -2.81
C THR A 232 6.87 11.62 -1.68
N ALA A 233 6.11 12.71 -1.49
CA ALA A 233 4.90 12.75 -0.66
C ALA A 233 3.64 12.69 -1.54
N SER A 234 3.55 13.57 -2.54
CA SER A 234 2.45 13.65 -3.51
C SER A 234 2.93 13.27 -4.92
N PRO A 235 3.08 11.98 -5.25
CA PRO A 235 3.59 11.53 -6.55
C PRO A 235 2.74 12.00 -7.74
N LEU A 236 1.47 12.35 -7.55
CA LEU A 236 0.64 12.97 -8.58
C LEU A 236 1.18 14.32 -9.05
N ARG A 237 2.02 14.99 -8.25
CA ARG A 237 2.64 16.28 -8.61
C ARG A 237 3.89 16.14 -9.48
N ALA A 238 4.45 14.95 -9.65
CA ALA A 238 5.62 14.72 -10.49
C ALA A 238 5.37 15.11 -11.96
N SER A 239 6.33 15.74 -12.62
CA SER A 239 6.24 16.02 -14.07
C SER A 239 6.29 14.71 -14.89
N THR A 240 5.88 14.77 -16.15
CA THR A 240 5.98 13.63 -17.08
C THR A 240 7.42 13.16 -17.26
N GLU A 241 8.38 14.07 -17.28
CA GLU A 241 9.81 13.76 -17.37
C GLU A 241 10.31 13.05 -16.10
N GLN A 242 9.82 13.48 -14.93
CA GLN A 242 10.11 12.82 -13.66
C GLN A 242 9.53 11.40 -13.61
N LEU A 243 8.38 11.15 -14.24
CA LEU A 243 7.74 9.83 -14.31
C LEU A 243 8.25 8.92 -15.45
N THR A 244 8.92 9.47 -16.46
CA THR A 244 9.40 8.69 -17.62
C THR A 244 10.38 7.61 -17.17
N GLY A 245 10.19 6.36 -17.61
CA GLY A 245 11.09 5.24 -17.28
C GLY A 245 10.90 4.63 -15.89
N LEU A 246 9.85 5.01 -15.15
CA LEU A 246 9.40 4.26 -13.98
C LEU A 246 8.92 2.84 -14.40
N PRO A 247 8.94 1.86 -13.48
CA PRO A 247 8.54 0.49 -13.79
C PRO A 247 7.07 0.40 -14.21
N PRO A 248 6.69 -0.62 -15.00
CA PRO A 248 5.30 -0.93 -15.30
C PRO A 248 4.42 -0.91 -14.05
N ALA A 249 3.19 -0.42 -14.19
CA ALA A 249 2.28 -0.21 -13.07
C ALA A 249 0.96 -0.95 -13.24
N LEU A 250 0.47 -1.54 -12.15
CA LEU A 250 -0.93 -1.90 -11.97
C LEU A 250 -1.51 -0.98 -10.88
N VAL A 251 -2.56 -0.25 -11.21
CA VAL A 251 -3.28 0.62 -10.27
C VAL A 251 -4.71 0.12 -10.13
N ILE A 252 -5.11 -0.24 -8.92
CA ILE A 252 -6.46 -0.75 -8.64
C ILE A 252 -7.17 0.23 -7.71
N THR A 253 -8.23 0.90 -8.15
CA THR A 253 -9.03 1.82 -7.33
C THR A 253 -10.35 1.18 -6.92
N ALA A 254 -10.93 1.65 -5.81
CA ALA A 254 -12.29 1.30 -5.38
C ALA A 254 -13.28 2.37 -5.87
N GLU A 255 -14.50 1.99 -6.22
CA GLU A 255 -15.52 2.94 -6.68
C GLU A 255 -15.97 3.92 -5.60
N ALA A 256 -16.23 3.43 -4.38
CA ALA A 256 -16.73 4.23 -3.28
C ALA A 256 -15.58 4.61 -2.32
N ASP A 257 -14.66 5.43 -2.83
CA ASP A 257 -13.42 5.80 -2.15
C ASP A 257 -13.07 7.26 -2.45
N VAL A 258 -12.71 8.03 -1.41
CA VAL A 258 -12.25 9.41 -1.56
C VAL A 258 -10.98 9.51 -2.42
N LEU A 259 -10.13 8.47 -2.43
CA LEU A 259 -8.86 8.42 -3.17
C LEU A 259 -8.99 7.94 -4.61
N CYS A 260 -10.20 7.58 -5.05
CA CYS A 260 -10.45 6.99 -6.36
C CYS A 260 -9.91 7.87 -7.51
N ASP A 261 -10.28 9.16 -7.53
CA ASP A 261 -9.93 10.05 -8.64
C ASP A 261 -8.43 10.37 -8.66
N GLU A 262 -7.78 10.53 -7.50
CA GLU A 262 -6.33 10.82 -7.45
C GLU A 262 -5.49 9.61 -7.90
N GLY A 263 -5.87 8.39 -7.49
CA GLY A 263 -5.22 7.16 -7.94
C GLY A 263 -5.34 6.96 -9.46
N GLU A 264 -6.52 7.24 -10.03
CA GLU A 264 -6.74 7.18 -11.48
C GLU A 264 -6.02 8.29 -12.24
N ALA A 265 -5.97 9.50 -11.68
CA ALA A 265 -5.20 10.61 -12.23
C ALA A 265 -3.70 10.26 -12.28
N TYR A 266 -3.17 9.61 -11.24
CA TYR A 266 -1.77 9.18 -11.22
C TYR A 266 -1.50 8.11 -12.29
N ALA A 267 -2.39 7.11 -12.43
CA ALA A 267 -2.30 6.11 -13.48
C ALA A 267 -2.33 6.75 -14.89
N ALA A 268 -3.19 7.75 -15.11
CA ALA A 268 -3.21 8.50 -16.35
C ALA A 268 -1.92 9.28 -16.59
N LYS A 269 -1.34 9.89 -15.55
CA LYS A 269 -0.09 10.64 -15.62
C LYS A 269 1.12 9.76 -15.94
N LEU A 270 1.17 8.56 -15.35
CA LEU A 270 2.17 7.53 -15.69
C LEU A 270 2.08 7.14 -17.18
N ARG A 271 0.87 6.90 -17.70
CA ARG A 271 0.67 6.63 -19.15
C ARG A 271 1.11 7.79 -20.03
N ALA A 272 0.80 9.02 -19.64
CA ALA A 272 1.23 10.22 -20.36
C ALA A 272 2.77 10.34 -20.39
N ALA A 273 3.47 9.83 -19.38
CA ALA A 273 4.92 9.72 -19.32
C ALA A 273 5.51 8.49 -20.05
N GLY A 274 4.68 7.70 -20.73
CA GLY A 274 5.11 6.50 -21.48
C GLY A 274 5.33 5.25 -20.63
N VAL A 275 4.95 5.24 -19.35
CA VAL A 275 5.02 4.05 -18.51
C VAL A 275 3.94 3.06 -18.93
N PRO A 276 4.22 1.75 -19.07
CA PRO A 276 3.19 0.74 -19.27
C PRO A 276 2.29 0.64 -18.03
N VAL A 277 1.00 0.96 -18.16
CA VAL A 277 0.07 0.96 -17.02
C VAL A 277 -1.22 0.23 -17.34
N THR A 278 -1.60 -0.68 -16.46
CA THR A 278 -2.98 -1.17 -16.31
C THR A 278 -3.63 -0.44 -15.14
N ALA A 279 -4.82 0.10 -15.35
CA ALA A 279 -5.60 0.75 -14.30
C ALA A 279 -7.02 0.20 -14.30
N LEU A 280 -7.52 -0.19 -13.13
CA LEU A 280 -8.85 -0.78 -12.97
C LEU A 280 -9.56 -0.13 -11.78
N ARG A 281 -10.79 0.33 -12.01
CA ARG A 281 -11.73 0.65 -10.94
C ARG A 281 -12.59 -0.57 -10.63
N VAL A 282 -12.58 -1.03 -9.39
CA VAL A 282 -13.45 -2.10 -8.88
C VAL A 282 -14.72 -1.47 -8.32
N GLN A 283 -15.86 -1.83 -8.89
CA GLN A 283 -17.18 -1.31 -8.50
C GLN A 283 -17.74 -2.02 -7.27
N GLY A 284 -18.67 -1.35 -6.57
CA GLY A 284 -19.41 -1.90 -5.45
C GLY A 284 -18.56 -2.16 -4.20
N VAL A 285 -17.40 -1.51 -4.06
CA VAL A 285 -16.49 -1.73 -2.93
C VAL A 285 -15.94 -0.41 -2.39
N ILE A 286 -15.49 -0.44 -1.15
CA ILE A 286 -14.92 0.68 -0.39
C ILE A 286 -13.39 0.63 -0.36
N HIS A 287 -12.76 1.66 0.20
CA HIS A 287 -11.32 1.69 0.48
C HIS A 287 -10.86 0.50 1.35
N ASP A 288 -9.58 0.15 1.25
CA ASP A 288 -8.93 -0.96 2.00
C ASP A 288 -9.46 -2.37 1.72
N PHE A 289 -10.24 -2.56 0.65
CA PHE A 289 -10.96 -3.82 0.41
C PHE A 289 -10.09 -5.06 0.17
N VAL A 290 -8.81 -4.90 -0.22
CA VAL A 290 -7.90 -6.06 -0.31
C VAL A 290 -7.21 -6.35 1.02
N MET A 291 -7.21 -5.42 1.98
CA MET A 291 -6.61 -5.57 3.30
C MET A 291 -7.62 -6.11 4.32
N LEU A 292 -8.80 -5.51 4.38
CA LEU A 292 -9.82 -5.81 5.38
C LEU A 292 -10.30 -7.27 5.33
N ASN A 293 -10.09 -8.01 6.42
CA ASN A 293 -10.47 -9.43 6.51
C ASN A 293 -11.98 -9.63 6.34
N ALA A 294 -12.80 -8.70 6.84
CA ALA A 294 -14.26 -8.71 6.66
C ALA A 294 -14.70 -8.62 5.19
N LEU A 295 -13.84 -8.14 4.29
CA LEU A 295 -14.12 -7.97 2.86
C LEU A 295 -13.48 -9.06 2.00
N ARG A 296 -12.72 -10.00 2.59
CA ARG A 296 -11.97 -10.98 1.81
C ARG A 296 -12.85 -11.85 0.90
N GLU A 297 -14.03 -12.24 1.37
CA GLU A 297 -14.96 -13.08 0.61
C GLU A 297 -15.78 -12.30 -0.43
N THR A 298 -15.52 -10.99 -0.59
CA THR A 298 -16.14 -10.20 -1.67
C THR A 298 -15.54 -10.55 -3.03
N ARG A 299 -16.35 -10.41 -4.09
CA ARG A 299 -15.88 -10.62 -5.46
C ARG A 299 -14.84 -9.56 -5.85
N ALA A 300 -15.01 -8.35 -5.36
CA ALA A 300 -14.07 -7.26 -5.52
C ALA A 300 -12.68 -7.63 -5.01
N ALA A 301 -12.57 -8.10 -3.76
CA ALA A 301 -11.29 -8.48 -3.16
C ALA A 301 -10.63 -9.64 -3.91
N ASP A 302 -11.40 -10.69 -4.25
CA ASP A 302 -10.89 -11.84 -4.99
C ASP A 302 -10.32 -11.45 -6.36
N LEU A 303 -11.05 -10.62 -7.12
CA LEU A 303 -10.61 -10.11 -8.42
C LEU A 303 -9.32 -9.29 -8.31
N ALA A 304 -9.25 -8.34 -7.37
CA ALA A 304 -8.11 -7.44 -7.23
C ALA A 304 -6.85 -8.19 -6.80
N ILE A 305 -6.96 -9.11 -5.85
CA ILE A 305 -5.84 -9.92 -5.37
C ILE A 305 -5.36 -10.88 -6.45
N GLY A 306 -6.29 -11.50 -7.19
CA GLY A 306 -5.98 -12.36 -8.34
C GLY A 306 -5.22 -11.61 -9.44
N LEU A 307 -5.69 -10.42 -9.82
CA LEU A 307 -5.04 -9.58 -10.83
C LEU A 307 -3.65 -9.11 -10.39
N ALA A 308 -3.50 -8.69 -9.13
CA ALA A 308 -2.21 -8.30 -8.58
C ALA A 308 -1.23 -9.48 -8.56
N THR A 309 -1.69 -10.66 -8.13
CA THR A 309 -0.88 -11.88 -8.09
C THR A 309 -0.42 -12.29 -9.48
N ASP A 310 -1.31 -12.30 -10.48
CA ASP A 310 -0.93 -12.63 -11.87
C ASP A 310 0.07 -11.62 -12.44
N THR A 311 -0.15 -10.33 -12.19
CA THR A 311 0.75 -9.25 -12.63
C THR A 311 2.15 -9.39 -12.02
N LEU A 312 2.22 -9.55 -10.69
CA LEU A 312 3.49 -9.72 -9.97
C LEU A 312 4.21 -11.00 -10.41
N ARG A 313 3.48 -12.12 -10.52
CA ARG A 313 4.06 -13.40 -10.95
C ARG A 313 4.69 -13.28 -12.35
N LYS A 314 4.04 -12.60 -13.29
CA LYS A 314 4.57 -12.40 -14.65
C LYS A 314 5.80 -11.49 -14.66
N ALA A 315 5.79 -10.41 -13.88
CA ALA A 315 6.89 -9.46 -13.83
C ALA A 315 8.13 -10.03 -13.12
N LEU A 316 7.94 -10.97 -12.20
CA LEU A 316 9.00 -11.60 -11.41
C LEU A 316 9.49 -12.94 -11.98
N ALA A 317 8.91 -13.38 -13.11
CA ALA A 317 9.26 -14.65 -13.76
C ALA A 317 10.71 -14.70 -14.26
#